data_AF-A0A9J6BJI9-F1
#
_entry.id   AF-A0A9J6BJI9-F1
#
_cell.length_a   1.000
_cell.length_b   1.000
_cell.length_c   1.000
_cell.angle_alpha   90.00
_cell.angle_beta   90.00
_cell.angle_gamma   90.00
#
_symmetry.space_group_name_H-M   'P 1'
#
loop_
_entity.id
_entity.type
_entity.pdbx_description
1 polymer ?
#
loop_
_entity_poly.entity_id
_entity_poly.type
_entity_poly.pdbx_seq_one_letter_code
_entity_poly.pdbx_strand_id
1 'polypeptide(L)'
;MDPILISQGHMSHNYRANFYNKLNHPKKFTFVCLALFTILSIVNAYSGDLTYYTSWRGNFGSCGLERSKWDAFYVAALSRARMSGSANPNKHPLCAANKCIKINGARGSVVVKISDTCGACKYDDVDIADTVFPLLDDPKKGRVKVTWDFTDCSRIGKV
;
A
#
# COMPACT_ATOMS: atom_id res chain seq x y z
N MET A 1 -4.21 59.34 -8.94
CA MET A 1 -4.25 57.96 -8.43
C MET A 1 -4.59 57.09 -9.63
N ASP A 2 -3.64 56.47 -10.35
CA ASP A 2 -2.16 56.50 -10.26
C ASP A 2 -1.56 56.90 -11.63
N PRO A 3 -0.25 56.74 -11.93
CA PRO A 3 0.29 55.41 -12.31
C PRO A 3 1.78 55.13 -11.92
N ILE A 4 2.29 54.01 -12.44
CA ILE A 4 3.58 53.32 -12.17
C ILE A 4 4.69 53.75 -13.18
N LEU A 5 6.00 53.68 -12.83
CA LEU A 5 7.10 52.98 -13.60
C LEU A 5 8.57 53.18 -13.09
N ILE A 6 9.23 52.06 -12.69
CA ILE A 6 10.54 51.46 -13.12
C ILE A 6 11.90 52.25 -13.13
N SER A 7 13.02 51.50 -12.94
CA SER A 7 14.46 51.70 -13.33
C SER A 7 15.48 52.31 -12.34
N GLN A 8 16.80 51.95 -12.30
CA GLN A 8 17.59 50.77 -12.77
C GLN A 8 19.07 50.77 -12.23
N GLY A 9 19.71 49.59 -12.07
CA GLY A 9 21.19 49.36 -12.10
C GLY A 9 22.09 49.87 -10.94
N HIS A 10 23.41 49.57 -10.87
CA HIS A 10 24.23 48.46 -11.42
C HIS A 10 25.64 48.36 -10.74
N MET A 11 26.25 47.16 -10.68
CA MET A 11 27.70 46.78 -10.51
C MET A 11 28.77 47.79 -10.00
N SER A 12 29.72 47.45 -9.10
CA SER A 12 30.83 46.48 -9.37
C SER A 12 31.83 46.27 -8.18
N HIS A 13 32.73 45.29 -8.36
CA HIS A 13 33.80 44.76 -7.46
C HIS A 13 34.90 45.74 -6.98
N ASN A 14 35.65 45.39 -5.90
CA ASN A 14 37.06 44.93 -5.97
C ASN A 14 37.79 44.81 -4.60
N TYR A 15 38.60 43.73 -4.40
CA TYR A 15 39.93 43.62 -3.72
C TYR A 15 40.09 44.17 -2.25
N ARG A 16 41.00 43.78 -1.34
CA ARG A 16 42.02 42.72 -1.04
C ARG A 16 42.39 42.92 0.48
N ALA A 17 43.02 42.04 1.26
CA ALA A 17 43.24 40.59 1.30
C ALA A 17 43.90 40.19 2.66
N ASN A 18 43.89 38.89 3.00
CA ASN A 18 44.73 38.17 4.00
C ASN A 18 45.27 38.88 5.25
N PHE A 19 44.77 38.49 6.43
CA PHE A 19 45.57 38.40 7.67
C PHE A 19 45.44 36.99 8.27
N TYR A 20 46.42 36.14 8.01
CA TYR A 20 46.58 34.85 8.69
C TYR A 20 47.41 35.04 9.96
N ASN A 21 46.91 34.63 11.12
CA ASN A 21 47.73 34.00 12.17
C ASN A 21 46.91 33.46 13.36
N LYS A 22 47.42 32.37 13.96
CA LYS A 22 46.97 31.73 15.22
C LYS A 22 45.53 31.15 15.22
N LEU A 23 45.24 30.04 15.91
CA LEU A 23 46.07 29.17 16.76
C LEU A 23 45.62 27.69 16.65
N ASN A 24 46.49 26.75 17.02
CA ASN A 24 46.27 25.31 16.87
C ASN A 24 45.20 24.77 17.83
N HIS A 25 44.30 23.93 17.33
CA HIS A 25 43.66 22.88 18.12
C HIS A 25 43.40 21.64 17.25
N PRO A 26 43.91 20.45 17.61
CA PRO A 26 43.49 19.21 16.99
C PRO A 26 42.09 18.86 17.49
N LYS A 27 41.06 19.45 16.86
CA LYS A 27 39.67 19.01 17.03
C LYS A 27 39.59 17.57 16.53
N LYS A 28 39.64 16.61 17.47
CA LYS A 28 39.46 15.19 17.18
C LYS A 28 38.18 15.04 16.37
N PHE A 29 38.32 14.72 15.08
CA PHE A 29 37.19 14.55 14.18
C PHE A 29 36.55 13.20 14.50
N THR A 30 35.80 13.17 15.60
CA THR A 30 35.00 12.02 15.99
C THR A 30 33.98 11.82 14.89
N PHE A 31 34.30 10.88 13.98
CA PHE A 31 33.36 10.36 13.01
C PHE A 31 32.24 9.69 13.80
N VAL A 32 31.23 10.48 14.16
CA VAL A 32 29.93 9.95 14.54
C VAL A 32 29.38 9.32 13.28
N CYS A 33 29.66 8.03 13.11
CA CYS A 33 28.84 7.20 12.26
C CYS A 33 27.42 7.30 12.81
N LEU A 34 26.60 8.15 12.18
CA LEU A 34 25.16 7.98 12.23
C LEU A 34 24.89 6.63 11.58
N ALA A 35 24.93 5.59 12.40
CA ALA A 35 24.31 4.33 12.08
C ALA A 35 22.86 4.66 11.75
N LEU A 36 22.52 4.59 10.47
CA LEU A 36 21.15 4.63 10.00
C LEU A 36 20.48 3.37 10.55
N PHE A 37 19.97 3.50 11.78
CA PHE A 37 18.97 2.60 12.34
C PHE A 37 17.73 2.75 11.46
N THR A 38 17.73 2.03 10.35
CA THR A 38 16.55 1.74 9.56
C THR A 38 15.60 1.01 10.49
N ILE A 39 14.66 1.76 11.07
CA ILE A 39 13.56 1.20 11.85
C ILE A 39 12.81 0.29 10.88
N LEU A 40 13.07 -1.02 10.98
CA LEU A 40 12.26 -2.02 10.31
C LEU A 40 10.89 -1.97 10.98
N SER A 41 10.01 -1.13 10.44
CA SER A 41 8.61 -1.06 10.84
C SER A 41 8.03 -2.45 10.70
N ILE A 42 7.79 -3.12 11.82
CA ILE A 42 7.31 -4.51 11.87
C ILE A 42 5.83 -4.49 11.48
N VAL A 43 5.56 -4.43 10.18
CA VAL A 43 4.22 -4.58 9.61
C VAL A 43 3.78 -6.01 9.91
N ASN A 44 2.84 -6.15 10.85
CA ASN A 44 2.42 -7.44 11.39
C ASN A 44 1.40 -8.13 10.45
N ALA A 45 1.84 -8.38 9.23
CA ALA A 45 1.02 -8.88 8.13
C ALA A 45 0.62 -10.34 8.31
N TYR A 46 -0.62 -10.65 7.94
CA TYR A 46 -1.09 -12.04 7.85
C TYR A 46 -0.41 -12.74 6.67
N SER A 47 -0.18 -14.05 6.79
CA SER A 47 0.50 -14.86 5.77
C SER A 47 -0.36 -16.05 5.36
N GLY A 48 -0.63 -16.20 4.05
CA GLY A 48 -1.57 -17.21 3.56
C GLY A 48 -1.32 -17.63 2.12
N ASP A 49 -2.17 -18.53 1.61
CA ASP A 49 -2.23 -18.82 0.17
C ASP A 49 -3.15 -17.80 -0.54
N LEU A 50 -2.72 -17.28 -1.68
CA LEU A 50 -3.57 -16.56 -2.63
C LEU A 50 -4.03 -17.51 -3.74
N THR A 51 -5.33 -17.54 -4.03
CA THR A 51 -5.90 -18.11 -5.27
C THR A 51 -6.74 -17.08 -6.03
N TYR A 52 -7.32 -17.48 -7.15
CA TYR A 52 -8.27 -16.65 -7.88
C TYR A 52 -9.51 -17.42 -8.35
N TYR A 53 -10.62 -16.69 -8.48
CA TYR A 53 -11.86 -17.12 -9.11
C TYR A 53 -12.16 -16.26 -10.34
N THR A 54 -12.94 -16.80 -11.28
CA THR A 54 -13.30 -16.10 -12.52
C THR A 54 -14.21 -14.90 -12.24
N SER A 55 -13.76 -13.69 -12.57
CA SER A 55 -14.40 -12.39 -12.24
C SER A 55 -15.91 -12.33 -12.50
N TRP A 56 -16.40 -12.94 -13.59
CA TRP A 56 -17.83 -12.95 -13.94
C TRP A 56 -18.72 -13.83 -13.06
N ARG A 57 -18.19 -14.60 -12.09
CA ARG A 57 -18.96 -15.50 -11.20
C ARG A 57 -19.82 -14.75 -10.17
N GLY A 58 -20.90 -14.16 -10.67
CA GLY A 58 -21.90 -13.42 -9.91
C GLY A 58 -21.44 -12.02 -9.55
N ASN A 59 -22.27 -11.01 -9.84
CA ASN A 59 -21.96 -9.61 -9.50
C ASN A 59 -22.04 -9.33 -7.99
N PHE A 60 -22.42 -10.30 -7.16
CA PHE A 60 -22.53 -10.18 -5.70
C PHE A 60 -21.86 -11.35 -4.99
N GLY A 61 -21.14 -11.07 -3.90
CA GLY A 61 -20.65 -12.06 -2.96
C GLY A 61 -21.45 -12.07 -1.65
N SER A 62 -21.01 -12.84 -0.66
CA SER A 62 -21.64 -12.98 0.66
C SER A 62 -21.76 -11.67 1.46
N CYS A 63 -21.10 -10.58 1.05
CA CYS A 63 -21.32 -9.27 1.65
C CYS A 63 -22.54 -8.53 1.08
N GLY A 64 -23.20 -9.04 0.05
CA GLY A 64 -24.27 -8.33 -0.67
C GLY A 64 -23.79 -7.09 -1.43
N LEU A 65 -22.48 -6.98 -1.66
CA LEU A 65 -21.85 -5.86 -2.36
C LEU A 65 -21.73 -6.14 -3.86
N GLU A 66 -22.06 -5.13 -4.67
CA GLU A 66 -21.98 -5.22 -6.14
C GLU A 66 -20.54 -5.05 -6.63
N ARG A 67 -19.93 -6.13 -7.11
CA ARG A 67 -18.49 -6.26 -7.40
C ARG A 67 -18.03 -5.38 -8.57
N SER A 68 -18.88 -5.17 -9.57
CA SER A 68 -18.65 -4.29 -10.72
C SER A 68 -18.23 -2.86 -10.34
N LYS A 69 -18.57 -2.40 -9.12
CA LYS A 69 -18.24 -1.05 -8.62
C LYS A 69 -16.76 -0.86 -8.28
N TRP A 70 -15.95 -1.91 -8.35
CA TRP A 70 -14.51 -1.87 -8.13
C TRP A 70 -13.75 -2.39 -9.35
N ASP A 71 -14.05 -1.85 -10.54
CA ASP A 71 -13.36 -2.16 -11.80
C ASP A 71 -11.81 -2.08 -11.65
N ALA A 72 -11.02 -3.08 -12.08
CA ALA A 72 -11.37 -4.30 -12.82
C ALA A 72 -11.59 -5.51 -11.89
N PHE A 73 -12.64 -5.48 -11.08
CA PHE A 73 -12.93 -6.45 -10.01
C PHE A 73 -11.82 -6.56 -8.95
N TYR A 74 -11.35 -5.42 -8.43
CA TYR A 74 -10.49 -5.29 -7.24
C TYR A 74 -11.23 -5.70 -5.95
N VAL A 75 -11.64 -6.96 -5.88
CA VAL A 75 -12.38 -7.58 -4.79
C VAL A 75 -11.69 -8.86 -4.30
N ALA A 76 -11.91 -9.17 -3.03
CA ALA A 76 -11.45 -10.40 -2.38
C ALA A 76 -12.59 -11.10 -1.63
N ALA A 77 -12.46 -12.43 -1.56
CA ALA A 77 -13.15 -13.28 -0.62
C ALA A 77 -12.18 -13.67 0.53
N LEU A 78 -12.64 -13.60 1.77
CA LEU A 78 -11.90 -14.07 2.95
C LEU A 78 -12.43 -15.43 3.41
N SER A 79 -11.64 -16.19 4.15
CA SER A 79 -12.02 -17.53 4.62
C SER A 79 -13.32 -17.55 5.43
N ARG A 80 -14.08 -18.65 5.34
CA ARG A 80 -15.29 -18.88 6.18
C ARG A 80 -15.01 -18.71 7.67
N ALA A 81 -13.80 -19.03 8.13
CA ALA A 81 -13.41 -18.85 9.52
C ALA A 81 -13.27 -17.36 9.89
N ARG A 82 -12.65 -16.52 9.05
CA ARG A 82 -12.58 -15.06 9.24
C ARG A 82 -13.92 -14.34 9.02
N MET A 83 -14.83 -14.93 8.25
CA MET A 83 -16.18 -14.40 7.97
C MET A 83 -17.28 -14.99 8.87
N SER A 84 -16.89 -15.69 9.96
CA SER A 84 -17.81 -16.31 10.91
C SER A 84 -18.36 -15.32 11.95
N GLY A 85 -19.44 -15.69 12.64
CA GLY A 85 -19.99 -14.89 13.75
C GLY A 85 -21.08 -13.86 13.36
N SER A 86 -21.59 -13.87 12.13
CA SER A 86 -22.79 -13.10 11.76
C SER A 86 -23.90 -14.02 11.22
N ALA A 87 -25.12 -13.85 11.74
CA ALA A 87 -26.31 -14.57 11.27
C ALA A 87 -26.78 -14.12 9.86
N ASN A 88 -26.39 -12.92 9.43
CA ASN A 88 -26.57 -12.44 8.05
C ASN A 88 -25.18 -12.04 7.51
N PRO A 89 -24.64 -12.73 6.49
CA PRO A 89 -23.27 -12.50 6.03
C PRO A 89 -23.08 -11.10 5.44
N ASN A 90 -24.13 -10.50 4.85
CA ASN A 90 -24.11 -9.12 4.35
C ASN A 90 -23.88 -8.07 5.47
N LYS A 91 -24.12 -8.45 6.74
CA LYS A 91 -23.89 -7.60 7.93
C LYS A 91 -22.61 -7.95 8.70
N HIS A 92 -21.75 -8.82 8.17
CA HIS A 92 -20.50 -9.18 8.84
C HIS A 92 -19.56 -7.94 8.97
N PRO A 93 -18.86 -7.73 10.11
CA PRO A 93 -18.03 -6.53 10.30
C PRO A 93 -16.90 -6.32 9.28
N LEU A 94 -16.47 -7.37 8.56
CA LEU A 94 -15.49 -7.28 7.46
C LEU A 94 -16.11 -6.89 6.10
N CYS A 95 -17.44 -6.90 5.97
CA CYS A 95 -18.15 -6.39 4.79
C CYS A 95 -18.38 -4.87 4.82
N ALA A 96 -18.15 -4.20 5.95
CA ALA A 96 -18.37 -2.76 6.11
C ALA A 96 -17.60 -1.92 5.07
N ALA A 97 -18.13 -0.74 4.71
CA ALA A 97 -17.63 0.05 3.59
C ALA A 97 -16.11 0.31 3.61
N ASN A 98 -15.56 0.64 4.78
CA ASN A 98 -14.14 0.94 5.02
C ASN A 98 -13.21 -0.30 5.14
N LYS A 99 -13.70 -1.52 4.87
CA LYS A 99 -12.91 -2.75 4.97
C LYS A 99 -12.31 -3.16 3.64
N CYS A 100 -11.00 -2.94 3.51
CA CYS A 100 -10.17 -3.38 2.39
C CYS A 100 -8.89 -4.03 2.91
N ILE A 101 -8.22 -4.81 2.05
CA ILE A 101 -6.90 -5.40 2.34
C ILE A 101 -5.88 -4.97 1.30
N LYS A 102 -4.63 -4.77 1.73
CA LYS A 102 -3.47 -4.70 0.86
C LYS A 102 -2.87 -6.09 0.79
N ILE A 103 -2.71 -6.66 -0.39
CA ILE A 103 -2.02 -7.93 -0.63
C ILE A 103 -0.65 -7.62 -1.23
N ASN A 104 0.38 -8.34 -0.81
CA ASN A 104 1.74 -8.26 -1.35
C ASN A 104 2.13 -9.64 -1.90
N GLY A 105 2.51 -9.69 -3.18
CA GLY A 105 2.93 -10.90 -3.90
C GLY A 105 4.30 -10.73 -4.57
N ALA A 106 4.72 -11.73 -5.34
CA ALA A 106 6.05 -11.75 -5.99
C ALA A 106 6.27 -10.63 -7.03
N ARG A 107 5.21 -10.07 -7.61
CA ARG A 107 5.27 -9.03 -8.65
C ARG A 107 5.05 -7.61 -8.15
N GLY A 108 4.57 -7.43 -6.92
CA GLY A 108 4.17 -6.13 -6.40
C GLY A 108 3.06 -6.26 -5.35
N SER A 109 2.24 -5.23 -5.24
CA SER A 109 1.11 -5.21 -4.31
C SER A 109 -0.17 -4.70 -4.96
N VAL A 110 -1.31 -4.90 -4.31
CA VAL A 110 -2.59 -4.29 -4.72
C VAL A 110 -3.53 -4.17 -3.53
N VAL A 111 -4.41 -3.17 -3.54
CA VAL A 111 -5.50 -3.04 -2.56
C VAL A 111 -6.83 -3.47 -3.16
N VAL A 112 -7.55 -4.33 -2.44
CA VAL A 112 -8.83 -4.92 -2.87
C VAL A 112 -9.90 -4.84 -1.78
N LYS A 113 -11.16 -4.77 -2.20
CA LYS A 113 -12.35 -4.69 -1.36
C LYS A 113 -12.79 -6.08 -0.87
N ILE A 114 -13.00 -6.26 0.43
CA ILE A 114 -13.62 -7.49 0.95
C ILE A 114 -15.09 -7.51 0.52
N SER A 115 -15.51 -8.57 -0.19
CA SER A 115 -16.85 -8.68 -0.79
C SER A 115 -17.55 -10.04 -0.61
N ASP A 116 -16.82 -11.08 -0.18
CA ASP A 116 -17.32 -12.46 -0.19
C ASP A 116 -16.62 -13.37 0.84
N THR A 117 -17.12 -14.59 0.97
CA THR A 117 -16.61 -15.66 1.83
C THR A 117 -16.11 -16.85 1.02
N CYS A 118 -14.80 -17.05 0.98
CA CYS A 118 -14.19 -18.24 0.40
C CYS A 118 -14.47 -19.47 1.27
N GLY A 119 -15.33 -20.36 0.78
CA GLY A 119 -15.81 -21.53 1.51
C GLY A 119 -14.81 -22.67 1.71
N ALA A 120 -13.66 -22.64 1.02
CA ALA A 120 -12.61 -23.68 1.07
C ALA A 120 -11.23 -23.14 1.55
N CYS A 121 -11.13 -21.83 1.80
CA CYS A 121 -9.89 -21.18 2.22
C CYS A 121 -9.54 -21.48 3.68
N LYS A 122 -8.25 -21.67 3.98
CA LYS A 122 -7.71 -21.68 5.36
C LYS A 122 -7.83 -20.28 5.97
N TYR A 123 -7.62 -20.14 7.28
CA TYR A 123 -7.90 -18.90 8.03
C TYR A 123 -7.39 -17.63 7.33
N ASP A 124 -6.13 -17.62 6.88
CA ASP A 124 -5.47 -16.47 6.24
C ASP A 124 -5.34 -16.56 4.71
N ASP A 125 -5.90 -17.60 4.08
CA ASP A 125 -5.98 -17.69 2.63
C ASP A 125 -6.95 -16.64 2.07
N VAL A 126 -6.61 -16.10 0.89
CA VAL A 126 -7.37 -15.05 0.19
C VAL A 126 -7.68 -15.52 -1.24
N ASP A 127 -8.88 -15.25 -1.72
CA ASP A 127 -9.30 -15.60 -3.08
C ASP A 127 -9.79 -14.33 -3.80
N ILE A 128 -9.18 -13.99 -4.94
CA ILE A 128 -9.42 -12.72 -5.67
C ILE A 128 -9.96 -12.95 -7.08
N ALA A 129 -10.35 -11.88 -7.78
CA ALA A 129 -10.66 -11.98 -9.19
C ALA A 129 -9.43 -12.34 -10.05
N ASP A 130 -9.64 -13.17 -11.07
CA ASP A 130 -8.67 -13.56 -12.09
C ASP A 130 -8.03 -12.38 -12.84
N THR A 131 -8.76 -11.27 -12.99
CA THR A 131 -8.28 -9.98 -13.52
C THR A 131 -7.19 -9.33 -12.66
N VAL A 132 -7.15 -9.60 -11.36
CA VAL A 132 -6.26 -8.93 -10.38
C VAL A 132 -5.02 -9.75 -10.07
N PHE A 133 -5.11 -11.09 -10.12
CA PHE A 133 -4.00 -12.00 -9.82
C PHE A 133 -2.69 -11.75 -10.63
N PRO A 134 -2.72 -11.37 -11.92
CA PRO A 134 -1.52 -11.08 -12.71
C PRO A 134 -0.61 -9.97 -12.12
N LEU A 135 -1.18 -9.08 -11.29
CA LEU A 135 -0.46 -8.00 -10.60
C LEU A 135 0.38 -8.51 -9.41
N LEU A 136 0.07 -9.70 -8.91
CA LEU A 136 0.68 -10.29 -7.71
C LEU A 136 1.61 -11.46 -8.03
N ASP A 137 1.25 -12.34 -8.97
CA ASP A 137 2.13 -13.41 -9.46
C ASP A 137 1.69 -13.92 -10.86
N ASP A 138 2.37 -14.94 -11.40
CA ASP A 138 1.98 -15.66 -12.62
C ASP A 138 0.70 -16.50 -12.41
N PRO A 139 -0.40 -16.22 -13.13
CA PRO A 139 -1.64 -16.99 -13.04
C PRO A 139 -1.44 -18.50 -13.28
N LYS A 140 -0.42 -18.91 -14.05
CA LYS A 140 -0.11 -20.33 -14.30
C LYS A 140 0.21 -21.12 -13.02
N LYS A 141 0.58 -20.46 -11.93
CA LYS A 141 0.81 -21.10 -10.62
C LYS A 141 -0.49 -21.52 -9.94
N GLY A 142 -1.61 -20.84 -10.20
CA GLY A 142 -2.94 -21.09 -9.61
C GLY A 142 -3.08 -20.78 -8.11
N ARG A 143 -2.06 -21.11 -7.30
CA ARG A 143 -1.96 -20.85 -5.86
C ARG A 143 -0.54 -20.39 -5.51
N VAL A 144 -0.40 -19.29 -4.77
CA VAL A 144 0.90 -18.70 -4.39
C VAL A 144 0.92 -18.23 -2.94
N LYS A 145 2.10 -18.01 -2.36
CA LYS A 145 2.23 -17.41 -1.02
C LYS A 145 2.19 -15.90 -1.11
N VAL A 146 1.44 -15.27 -0.20
CA VAL A 146 1.34 -13.81 -0.05
C VAL A 146 1.37 -13.39 1.42
N THR A 147 1.67 -12.11 1.66
CA THR A 147 1.31 -11.43 2.90
C THR A 147 0.20 -10.43 2.64
N TRP A 148 -0.63 -10.14 3.65
CA TRP A 148 -1.67 -9.11 3.54
C TRP A 148 -1.99 -8.42 4.87
N ASP A 149 -2.49 -7.19 4.76
CA ASP A 149 -2.85 -6.30 5.86
C ASP A 149 -4.22 -5.66 5.63
N PHE A 150 -4.93 -5.28 6.69
CA PHE A 150 -6.07 -4.36 6.56
C PHE A 150 -5.58 -2.95 6.20
N THR A 151 -6.27 -2.31 5.26
CA THR A 151 -5.90 -0.98 4.75
C THR A 151 -7.12 -0.12 4.47
N ASP A 152 -6.90 1.19 4.34
CA ASP A 152 -7.92 2.13 3.89
C ASP A 152 -8.33 1.91 2.42
N CYS A 153 -9.62 2.07 2.14
CA CYS A 153 -10.24 1.80 0.84
C CYS A 153 -10.03 2.90 -0.21
N SER A 154 -9.52 4.09 0.13
CA SER A 154 -9.10 5.10 -0.87
C SER A 154 -7.90 4.65 -1.73
N ARG A 155 -7.37 3.46 -1.46
CA ARG A 155 -6.23 2.86 -2.15
C ARG A 155 -6.59 1.73 -3.11
N ILE A 156 -7.86 1.31 -3.22
CA ILE A 156 -8.28 0.23 -4.12
C ILE A 156 -7.72 0.43 -5.53
N GLY A 157 -7.20 -0.65 -6.13
CA GLY A 157 -6.60 -0.63 -7.48
C GLY A 157 -5.25 0.08 -7.59
N LYS A 158 -4.73 0.70 -6.52
CA LYS A 158 -3.36 1.21 -6.48
C LYS A 158 -2.41 0.05 -6.21
N VAL A 159 -1.43 -0.11 -7.10
CA VAL A 159 -0.34 -1.09 -7.07
C VAL A 159 0.86 -0.58 -6.29
#